data_AF-A0A1C5V9Q5-F1
#
_entry.id   AF-A0A1C5V9Q5-F1
#
_cell.length_a   1.000
_cell.length_b   1.000
_cell.length_c   1.000
_cell.angle_alpha   90.00
_cell.angle_beta   90.00
_cell.angle_gamma   90.00
#
_symmetry.space_group_name_H-M   'P 1'
#
loop_
_entity.id
_entity.type
_entity.pdbx_description
1 polymer ?
#
loop_
_entity_poly.entity_id
_entity_poly.type
_entity_poly.pdbx_seq_one_letter_code
_entity_poly.pdbx_strand_id
1 'polypeptide(L)'
;MKKKNTVFFKMILLMMITICWWKSVVISNASEKIGTVTLSIEKFTIGQGYLIEPTQVVLHEGDTCANLVKDILKNNNYEIEAPTTSNGWYLSGIKNADNGKTKIPDVIKNMDTQVNGEDIIYPPDDTAKNVAYPDLSEFSYHRNAGWMYSVNGEFPNVGMAAWIPKDGDVIRVQFTVYGLGADLGSQYKDGGVRALNIANKEKLTKKVAQFNEQKGKWLNIYSASDRYNYAMEVLEKLDSKQWKVDDALEQLEQIMNKNNLTIAQIEEINKVKQKINAIGTVDLSKESQIAEARKSYNALTSEQKELISADTLKVLTDAEKKIVSLKAEKKTQDEAKKKAEEAAKKKAQQEALKKKYTPSKTSIKSIKKLKKNQVKLTWKKVKNATGYEVYQSMKKNSGYKKVKTITKNKTVTYKAGKLKKKKTYYFKIRTYRKAGGTTYYGNYSNVKKMKVK
;
A
#
# COMPACT_ATOMS: atom_id res chain seq x y z
N MET A 1 40.68 110.64 -19.79
CA MET A 1 40.43 110.35 -18.36
C MET A 1 38.93 110.24 -18.16
N LYS A 2 38.41 109.00 -18.08
CA LYS A 2 36.99 108.70 -18.36
C LYS A 2 36.06 109.21 -17.25
N LYS A 3 35.07 109.98 -17.71
CA LYS A 3 33.97 110.61 -16.98
C LYS A 3 32.77 109.65 -16.89
N LYS A 4 32.10 109.76 -15.73
CA LYS A 4 30.64 109.91 -15.51
C LYS A 4 29.66 108.76 -15.78
N ASN A 5 28.93 108.48 -14.70
CA ASN A 5 27.45 108.53 -14.57
C ASN A 5 26.61 107.24 -14.65
N THR A 6 26.11 106.87 -13.45
CA THR A 6 24.68 106.77 -13.03
C THR A 6 23.72 105.77 -13.71
N VAL A 7 23.33 104.75 -12.92
CA VAL A 7 21.97 104.22 -12.61
C VAL A 7 21.10 103.60 -13.73
N PHE A 8 20.38 102.53 -13.33
CA PHE A 8 19.05 102.00 -13.75
C PHE A 8 18.99 100.58 -14.36
N PHE A 9 18.55 99.62 -13.52
CA PHE A 9 17.55 98.55 -13.74
C PHE A 9 17.44 97.86 -15.14
N LYS A 10 17.77 96.55 -15.21
CA LYS A 10 16.89 95.47 -15.77
C LYS A 10 17.59 94.09 -15.78
N MET A 11 17.05 93.18 -14.95
CA MET A 11 16.61 91.82 -15.27
C MET A 11 17.39 91.01 -16.34
N ILE A 12 17.96 89.86 -15.96
CA ILE A 12 17.76 88.52 -16.59
C ILE A 12 18.61 87.47 -15.84
N LEU A 13 17.90 86.61 -15.10
CA LEU A 13 18.07 85.16 -14.96
C LEU A 13 19.44 84.55 -15.32
N LEU A 14 20.29 84.26 -14.32
CA LEU A 14 21.16 83.07 -14.34
C LEU A 14 21.74 82.79 -12.94
N MET A 15 21.13 81.85 -12.20
CA MET A 15 21.75 81.27 -11.01
C MET A 15 21.75 79.75 -11.21
N MET A 16 22.75 79.26 -11.96
CA MET A 16 23.08 77.84 -12.02
C MET A 16 23.70 77.46 -10.67
N ILE A 17 22.88 76.87 -9.83
CA ILE A 17 23.27 76.19 -8.61
C ILE A 17 23.97 74.89 -9.01
N THR A 18 25.30 74.87 -8.95
CA THR A 18 26.10 73.63 -8.94
C THR A 18 26.01 73.01 -7.54
N ILE A 19 24.88 72.35 -7.23
CA ILE A 19 24.82 71.43 -6.09
C ILE A 19 25.63 70.19 -6.47
N CYS A 20 26.76 70.03 -5.77
CA CYS A 20 27.51 68.78 -5.70
C CYS A 20 26.55 67.66 -5.29
N TRP A 21 26.20 66.79 -6.23
CA TRP A 21 25.61 65.49 -5.94
C TRP A 21 26.70 64.55 -5.43
N TRP A 22 27.06 64.68 -4.15
CA TRP A 22 27.64 63.53 -3.45
C TRP A 22 26.46 62.75 -2.86
N LYS A 23 25.88 61.86 -3.67
CA LYS A 23 25.06 60.79 -3.11
C LYS A 23 26.02 59.91 -2.33
N SER A 24 26.04 60.08 -1.01
CA SER A 24 26.42 59.01 -0.10
C SER A 24 25.46 57.86 -0.40
N VAL A 25 25.89 56.93 -1.25
CA VAL A 25 25.28 55.61 -1.30
C VAL A 25 25.62 55.02 0.07
N VAL A 26 24.67 55.09 1.00
CA VAL A 26 24.67 54.19 2.14
C VAL A 26 24.37 52.83 1.54
N ILE A 27 25.43 52.14 1.09
CA ILE A 27 25.35 50.70 0.90
C ILE A 27 25.17 50.19 2.33
N SER A 28 23.94 49.84 2.69
CA SER A 28 23.74 48.95 3.82
C SER A 28 24.39 47.64 3.41
N ASN A 29 25.68 47.49 3.71
CA ASN A 29 26.36 46.21 3.61
C ASN A 29 25.67 45.33 4.64
N ALA A 30 24.66 44.56 4.22
CA ALA A 30 24.33 43.35 4.95
C ALA A 30 25.65 42.58 5.07
N SER A 31 26.06 42.28 6.30
CA SER A 31 27.28 41.53 6.56
C SER A 31 27.33 40.29 5.66
N GLU A 32 28.47 40.00 5.05
CA GLU A 32 28.62 38.93 4.08
C GLU A 32 28.26 37.59 4.74
N LYS A 33 27.41 36.77 4.10
CA LYS A 33 27.14 35.40 4.56
C LYS A 33 28.41 34.57 4.37
N ILE A 34 28.98 34.10 5.48
CA ILE A 34 30.19 33.28 5.49
C ILE A 34 29.94 31.80 5.79
N GLY A 35 28.72 31.43 6.22
CA GLY A 35 28.42 30.03 6.52
C GLY A 35 27.05 29.79 7.15
N THR A 36 26.94 28.69 7.85
CA THR A 36 25.78 28.29 8.64
C THR A 36 26.23 27.49 9.86
N VAL A 37 25.71 27.82 11.03
CA VAL A 37 25.93 27.07 12.26
C VAL A 37 24.67 26.32 12.67
N THR A 38 24.83 25.29 13.49
CA THR A 38 23.70 24.69 14.21
C THR A 38 23.60 25.32 15.60
N LEU A 39 22.41 25.77 16.00
CA LEU A 39 22.16 26.36 17.32
C LEU A 39 20.99 25.66 18.02
N SER A 40 21.13 25.40 19.32
CA SER A 40 20.04 24.93 20.19
C SER A 40 20.08 25.57 21.58
N ILE A 41 18.92 25.68 22.22
CA ILE A 41 18.77 26.16 23.60
C ILE A 41 18.08 25.07 24.44
N GLU A 42 18.72 24.61 25.51
CA GLU A 42 18.43 23.32 26.16
C GLU A 42 18.16 23.47 27.66
N LYS A 43 17.16 22.72 28.17
CA LYS A 43 16.75 22.68 29.59
C LYS A 43 16.72 21.24 30.14
N PHE A 44 17.68 20.41 29.70
CA PHE A 44 17.67 18.96 29.98
C PHE A 44 17.96 18.61 31.43
N THR A 45 18.82 19.40 32.09
CA THR A 45 19.21 19.22 33.50
C THR A 45 18.03 19.37 34.47
N ILE A 46 16.96 20.05 34.03
CA ILE A 46 15.71 20.20 34.78
C ILE A 46 14.54 19.41 34.17
N GLY A 47 14.80 18.60 33.14
CA GLY A 47 13.82 17.72 32.51
C GLY A 47 12.77 18.44 31.67
N GLN A 48 13.06 19.64 31.17
CA GLN A 48 12.10 20.46 30.40
C GLN A 48 12.38 20.46 28.88
N GLY A 49 13.25 19.58 28.39
CA GLY A 49 13.54 19.43 26.95
C GLY A 49 14.19 20.66 26.33
N TYR A 50 13.96 20.85 25.03
CA TYR A 50 14.45 22.02 24.30
C TYR A 50 13.59 23.26 24.57
N LEU A 51 14.23 24.41 24.75
CA LEU A 51 13.58 25.72 24.59
C LEU A 51 13.54 26.10 23.11
N ILE A 52 14.64 25.83 22.39
CA ILE A 52 14.74 25.93 20.93
C ILE A 52 15.43 24.65 20.44
N GLU A 53 14.71 23.85 19.64
CA GLU A 53 15.24 22.64 18.99
C GLU A 53 16.44 22.97 18.08
N PRO A 54 17.32 22.00 17.76
CA PRO A 54 18.45 22.23 16.86
C PRO A 54 18.00 22.88 15.55
N THR A 55 18.58 24.04 15.25
CA THR A 55 18.16 24.93 14.16
C THR A 55 19.39 25.39 13.38
N GLN A 56 19.28 25.46 12.06
CA GLN A 56 20.30 26.05 11.19
C GLN A 56 20.19 27.57 11.22
N VAL A 57 21.28 28.24 11.59
CA VAL A 57 21.37 29.71 11.67
C VAL A 57 22.41 30.19 10.68
N VAL A 58 22.02 31.15 9.84
CA VAL A 58 22.93 31.77 8.86
C VAL A 58 24.01 32.53 9.61
N LEU A 59 25.26 32.30 9.24
CA LEU A 59 26.43 32.97 9.80
C LEU A 59 26.93 34.05 8.86
N HIS A 60 27.09 35.26 9.38
CA HIS A 60 27.66 36.40 8.68
C HIS A 60 29.01 36.82 9.28
N GLU A 61 29.80 37.54 8.50
CA GLU A 61 31.10 38.04 8.94
C GLU A 61 30.96 38.92 10.20
N GLY A 62 31.79 38.66 11.21
CA GLY A 62 31.79 39.39 12.47
C GLY A 62 30.74 38.92 13.49
N ASP A 63 29.89 37.95 13.15
CA ASP A 63 28.96 37.36 14.12
C ASP A 63 29.73 36.74 15.30
N THR A 64 29.22 36.95 16.50
CA THR A 64 29.67 36.26 17.72
C THR A 64 28.60 35.27 18.18
N CYS A 65 28.96 34.30 19.03
CA CYS A 65 27.95 33.43 19.65
C CYS A 65 26.85 34.25 20.37
N ALA A 66 27.19 35.36 21.01
CA ALA A 66 26.22 36.23 21.68
C ALA A 66 25.20 36.84 20.71
N ASN A 67 25.64 37.28 19.52
CA ASN A 67 24.73 37.83 18.51
C ASN A 67 23.75 36.76 18.01
N LEU A 68 24.27 35.58 17.65
CA LEU A 68 23.45 34.49 17.15
C LEU A 68 22.43 34.00 18.19
N VAL A 69 22.84 33.88 19.46
CA VAL A 69 21.95 33.48 20.56
C VAL A 69 20.89 34.55 20.85
N LYS A 70 21.26 35.83 20.85
CA LYS A 70 20.32 36.93 21.02
C LYS A 70 19.27 36.94 19.90
N ASP A 71 19.72 36.80 18.66
CA ASP A 71 18.84 36.86 17.49
C ASP A 71 17.88 35.66 17.45
N ILE A 72 18.36 34.44 17.72
CA ILE A 72 17.47 33.27 17.70
C ILE A 72 16.43 33.32 18.83
N LEU A 73 16.80 33.77 20.04
CA LEU A 73 15.86 33.92 21.15
C LEU A 73 14.81 34.98 20.81
N LYS A 74 15.24 36.15 20.31
CA LYS A 74 14.33 37.21 19.87
C LYS A 74 13.39 36.75 18.76
N ASN A 75 13.90 36.05 17.75
CA ASN A 75 13.10 35.54 16.63
C ASN A 75 12.08 34.48 17.05
N ASN A 76 12.32 33.81 18.20
CA ASN A 76 11.38 32.88 18.83
C ASN A 76 10.55 33.54 19.95
N ASN A 77 10.49 34.88 19.99
CA ASN A 77 9.71 35.68 20.93
C ASN A 77 10.10 35.50 22.41
N TYR A 78 11.37 35.20 22.68
CA TYR A 78 11.91 35.23 24.04
C TYR A 78 12.56 36.57 24.34
N GLU A 79 12.23 37.10 25.51
CA GLU A 79 12.97 38.21 26.12
C GLU A 79 14.09 37.65 26.99
N ILE A 80 15.22 38.36 27.04
CA ILE A 80 16.40 37.91 27.77
C ILE A 80 16.82 38.94 28.82
N GLU A 81 17.34 38.44 29.93
CA GLU A 81 18.13 39.21 30.87
C GLU A 81 19.60 38.98 30.52
N ALA A 82 20.26 40.03 30.04
CA ALA A 82 21.66 39.92 29.63
C ALA A 82 22.47 41.17 29.94
N PRO A 83 22.89 41.39 31.21
CA PRO A 83 23.69 42.54 31.58
C PRO A 83 25.06 42.51 30.87
N THR A 84 25.61 43.70 30.63
CA THR A 84 27.02 43.86 30.27
C THR A 84 27.83 43.96 31.56
N THR A 85 28.72 42.99 31.77
CA THR A 85 29.64 42.96 32.91
C THR A 85 31.03 43.44 32.50
N SER A 86 31.98 43.51 33.43
CA SER A 86 33.40 43.72 33.11
C SER A 86 33.98 42.65 32.18
N ASN A 87 33.35 41.48 32.12
CA ASN A 87 33.73 40.34 31.27
C ASN A 87 32.89 40.26 29.98
N GLY A 88 32.11 41.30 29.68
CA GLY A 88 31.26 41.39 28.50
C GLY A 88 29.81 40.96 28.73
N TRP A 89 29.12 40.65 27.62
CA TRP A 89 27.72 40.22 27.61
C TRP A 89 27.55 38.86 28.31
N TYR A 90 26.63 38.80 29.26
CA TYR A 90 26.33 37.59 30.05
C TYR A 90 24.84 37.28 29.97
N LEU A 91 24.45 36.07 29.56
CA LEU A 91 23.05 35.63 29.56
C LEU A 91 22.67 35.18 30.98
N SER A 92 22.11 36.09 31.78
CA SER A 92 21.71 35.81 33.17
C SER A 92 20.35 35.14 33.25
N GLY A 93 19.47 35.33 32.26
CA GLY A 93 18.17 34.68 32.25
C GLY A 93 17.38 34.81 30.97
N ILE A 94 16.35 33.97 30.83
CA ILE A 94 15.38 34.00 29.73
C ILE A 94 13.98 34.08 30.32
N LYS A 95 13.23 35.11 29.93
CA LYS A 95 11.89 35.38 30.44
C LYS A 95 10.90 34.31 30.00
N ASN A 96 10.01 33.90 30.89
CA ASN A 96 8.98 32.86 30.66
C ASN A 96 9.53 31.53 30.10
N ALA A 97 10.81 31.23 30.30
CA ALA A 97 11.44 30.03 29.77
C ALA A 97 11.22 28.79 30.67
N ASP A 98 10.61 28.96 31.83
CA ASP A 98 10.29 27.87 32.76
C ASP A 98 8.81 27.47 32.69
N ASN A 99 8.53 26.17 32.55
CA ASN A 99 7.16 25.65 32.56
C ASN A 99 6.62 25.31 33.97
N GLY A 100 7.40 25.58 35.02
CA GLY A 100 7.07 25.34 36.43
C GLY A 100 7.11 23.88 36.87
N LYS A 101 7.50 22.96 35.97
CA LYS A 101 7.65 21.53 36.27
C LYS A 101 9.12 21.16 36.23
N THR A 102 9.59 20.51 37.29
CA THR A 102 10.98 20.06 37.40
C THR A 102 11.00 18.55 37.43
N LYS A 103 11.88 17.96 36.63
CA LYS A 103 12.20 16.54 36.67
C LYS A 103 13.71 16.40 36.53
N ILE A 104 14.41 16.49 37.64
CA ILE A 104 15.87 16.39 37.66
C ILE A 104 16.26 14.96 37.24
N PRO A 105 17.10 14.79 36.19
CA PRO A 105 17.60 13.49 35.78
C PRO A 105 18.27 12.73 36.94
N ASP A 106 18.05 11.42 37.04
CA ASP A 106 18.65 10.59 38.10
C ASP A 106 20.17 10.66 38.10
N VAL A 107 20.79 10.85 36.93
CA VAL A 107 22.25 11.03 36.82
C VAL A 107 22.76 12.30 37.48
N ILE A 108 21.93 13.33 37.64
CA ILE A 108 22.24 14.56 38.39
C ILE A 108 21.97 14.33 39.88
N LYS A 109 20.82 13.75 40.23
CA LYS A 109 20.45 13.47 41.63
C LYS A 109 21.50 12.58 42.35
N ASN A 110 22.20 11.75 41.59
CA ASN A 110 23.23 10.84 42.09
C ASN A 110 24.67 11.38 41.92
N MET A 111 24.87 12.65 41.56
CA MET A 111 26.21 13.25 41.51
C MET A 111 26.78 13.43 42.92
N ASP A 112 28.11 13.54 43.02
CA ASP A 112 28.79 13.80 44.29
C ASP A 112 28.31 15.12 44.91
N THR A 113 28.29 15.17 46.24
CA THR A 113 28.04 16.42 46.98
C THR A 113 29.25 17.36 46.86
N GLN A 114 28.99 18.64 46.74
CA GLN A 114 30.00 19.69 46.84
C GLN A 114 30.30 20.03 48.30
N VAL A 115 31.52 20.45 48.57
CA VAL A 115 31.92 21.02 49.86
C VAL A 115 32.36 22.47 49.62
N ASN A 116 31.76 23.40 50.36
CA ASN A 116 32.12 24.82 50.33
C ASN A 116 32.43 25.30 51.75
N GLY A 117 33.70 25.20 52.15
CA GLY A 117 34.08 25.38 53.54
C GLY A 117 33.54 24.24 54.40
N GLU A 118 32.73 24.54 55.41
CA GLU A 118 32.05 23.54 56.25
C GLU A 118 30.70 23.08 55.67
N ASP A 119 30.17 23.80 54.67
CA ASP A 119 28.86 23.52 54.11
C ASP A 119 28.92 22.38 53.08
N ILE A 120 27.99 21.42 53.21
CA ILE A 120 27.75 20.38 52.21
C ILE A 120 26.60 20.83 51.32
N ILE A 121 26.85 20.89 50.00
CA ILE A 121 25.87 21.26 48.99
C ILE A 121 25.48 19.99 48.23
N TYR A 122 24.18 19.72 48.17
CA TYR A 122 23.61 18.54 47.53
C TYR A 122 23.07 18.87 46.14
N PRO A 123 23.09 17.91 45.19
CA PRO A 123 22.33 18.05 43.94
C PRO A 123 20.84 18.32 44.22
N PRO A 124 20.16 19.13 43.38
CA PRO A 124 18.72 19.32 43.50
C PRO A 124 17.98 18.03 43.14
N ASP A 125 16.74 17.90 43.63
CA ASP A 125 15.81 16.85 43.25
C ASP A 125 14.51 17.42 42.64
N ASP A 126 13.52 16.56 42.41
CA ASP A 126 12.24 16.94 41.79
C ASP A 126 11.41 17.91 42.66
N THR A 127 11.79 18.13 43.92
CA THR A 127 11.13 19.08 44.83
C THR A 127 11.67 20.50 44.69
N ALA A 128 12.82 20.68 44.04
CA ALA A 128 13.46 21.98 43.84
C ALA A 128 12.49 23.00 43.20
N LYS A 129 12.55 24.25 43.67
CA LYS A 129 11.70 25.34 43.20
C LYS A 129 12.52 26.42 42.52
N ASN A 130 11.98 26.94 41.43
CA ASN A 130 12.55 28.10 40.79
C ASN A 130 12.08 29.37 41.51
N VAL A 131 13.04 30.09 42.09
CA VAL A 131 12.81 31.37 42.77
C VAL A 131 12.54 32.53 41.81
N ALA A 132 12.92 32.39 40.54
CA ALA A 132 12.73 33.37 39.48
C ALA A 132 11.53 33.07 38.57
N TYR A 133 10.71 32.05 38.88
CA TYR A 133 9.55 31.67 38.07
C TYR A 133 8.65 32.89 37.75
N PRO A 134 8.19 33.06 36.49
CA PRO A 134 8.24 32.13 35.35
C PRO A 134 9.54 32.17 34.51
N ASP A 135 10.51 32.98 34.92
CA ASP A 135 11.75 33.16 34.19
C ASP A 135 12.74 32.04 34.53
N LEU A 136 13.59 31.66 33.59
CA LEU A 136 14.68 30.73 33.85
C LEU A 136 16.00 31.51 33.87
N SER A 137 16.42 31.88 35.07
CA SER A 137 17.60 32.71 35.33
C SER A 137 18.69 31.95 36.09
N GLU A 138 19.86 32.56 36.24
CA GLU A 138 20.85 32.13 37.23
C GLU A 138 20.20 31.92 38.60
N PHE A 139 20.70 30.93 39.35
CA PHE A 139 20.16 30.50 40.64
C PHE A 139 18.75 29.87 40.62
N SER A 140 18.13 29.68 39.45
CA SER A 140 16.87 28.93 39.35
C SER A 140 17.09 27.46 39.76
N TYR A 141 16.24 26.95 40.65
CA TYR A 141 16.29 25.59 41.22
C TYR A 141 17.47 25.26 42.13
N HIS A 142 18.63 25.90 41.95
CA HIS A 142 19.82 25.60 42.75
C HIS A 142 20.86 26.73 42.66
N ARG A 143 21.68 26.88 43.71
CA ARG A 143 22.67 27.99 43.82
C ARG A 143 23.80 27.96 42.78
N ASN A 144 24.01 26.82 42.10
CA ASN A 144 25.00 26.67 41.03
C ASN A 144 24.38 26.76 39.63
N ALA A 145 23.09 27.05 39.53
CA ALA A 145 22.38 27.01 38.27
C ALA A 145 22.62 28.26 37.42
N GLY A 146 22.61 28.10 36.10
CA GLY A 146 22.80 29.20 35.15
C GLY A 146 22.90 28.73 33.70
N TRP A 147 23.06 29.67 32.77
CA TRP A 147 23.22 29.38 31.35
C TRP A 147 24.69 29.24 30.97
N MET A 148 25.04 28.11 30.38
CA MET A 148 26.36 27.84 29.82
C MET A 148 26.26 27.64 28.31
N TYR A 149 27.39 27.75 27.62
CA TYR A 149 27.44 27.43 26.19
C TYR A 149 28.63 26.54 25.87
N SER A 150 28.44 25.67 24.88
CA SER A 150 29.50 24.88 24.27
C SER A 150 29.54 25.12 22.76
N VAL A 151 30.73 24.99 22.19
CA VAL A 151 30.96 24.99 20.74
C VAL A 151 31.63 23.67 20.37
N ASN A 152 30.97 22.87 19.54
CA ASN A 152 31.41 21.53 19.14
C ASN A 152 31.69 20.60 20.33
N GLY A 153 30.85 20.67 21.36
CA GLY A 153 30.96 19.87 22.59
C GLY A 153 31.96 20.40 23.63
N GLU A 154 32.76 21.41 23.29
CA GLU A 154 33.74 22.02 24.20
C GLU A 154 33.16 23.28 24.85
N PHE A 155 33.38 23.45 26.15
CA PHE A 155 32.95 24.64 26.90
C PHE A 155 34.06 25.70 26.87
N PRO A 156 33.88 26.83 26.16
CA PRO A 156 34.96 27.81 26.05
C PRO A 156 35.24 28.53 27.37
N ASN A 157 36.51 28.88 27.60
CA ASN A 157 36.93 29.68 28.75
C ASN A 157 36.81 31.20 28.50
N VAL A 158 35.88 31.61 27.64
CA VAL A 158 35.55 33.00 27.31
C VAL A 158 34.04 33.16 27.27
N GLY A 159 33.53 34.40 27.34
CA GLY A 159 32.10 34.65 27.17
C GLY A 159 31.65 34.55 25.71
N MET A 160 30.34 34.35 25.48
CA MET A 160 29.76 34.22 24.13
C MET A 160 30.03 35.42 23.21
N ALA A 161 30.28 36.62 23.75
CA ALA A 161 30.61 37.82 22.97
C ALA A 161 32.06 37.85 22.46
N ALA A 162 32.95 37.02 23.03
CA ALA A 162 34.35 36.92 22.60
C ALA A 162 34.60 35.74 21.65
N TRP A 163 33.61 34.86 21.45
CA TRP A 163 33.74 33.71 20.55
C TRP A 163 33.17 34.02 19.17
N ILE A 164 34.01 33.86 18.14
CA ILE A 164 33.64 33.98 16.73
C ILE A 164 33.45 32.56 16.16
N PRO A 165 32.22 32.10 15.91
CA PRO A 165 31.96 30.78 15.36
C PRO A 165 32.36 30.69 13.88
N LYS A 166 32.55 29.46 13.41
CA LYS A 166 32.92 29.13 12.04
C LYS A 166 31.79 28.38 11.35
N ASP A 167 31.84 28.36 10.02
CA ASP A 167 30.91 27.56 9.22
C ASP A 167 30.88 26.11 9.70
N GLY A 168 29.67 25.59 9.93
CA GLY A 168 29.42 24.23 10.36
C GLY A 168 29.56 23.95 11.85
N ASP A 169 29.91 24.93 12.69
CA ASP A 169 29.97 24.79 14.14
C ASP A 169 28.60 24.42 14.74
N VAL A 170 28.62 23.67 15.84
CA VAL A 170 27.45 23.36 16.66
C VAL A 170 27.54 24.13 17.97
N ILE A 171 26.60 25.05 18.18
CA ILE A 171 26.50 25.90 19.37
C ILE A 171 25.32 25.42 20.20
N ARG A 172 25.58 25.05 21.44
CA ARG A 172 24.53 24.61 22.39
C ARG A 172 24.56 25.53 23.59
N VAL A 173 23.43 26.17 23.89
CA VAL A 173 23.24 26.95 25.12
C VAL A 173 22.40 26.10 26.06
N GLN A 174 22.97 25.78 27.21
CA GLN A 174 22.51 24.71 28.08
C GLN A 174 22.32 25.26 29.48
N PHE A 175 21.15 25.02 30.07
CA PHE A 175 20.93 25.31 31.48
C PHE A 175 21.66 24.26 32.33
N THR A 176 22.64 24.68 33.12
CA THR A 176 23.22 23.87 34.21
C THR A 176 22.40 24.12 35.46
N VAL A 177 22.16 23.08 36.25
CA VAL A 177 21.50 23.17 37.55
C VAL A 177 22.45 22.82 38.70
N TYR A 178 23.51 22.05 38.44
CA TYR A 178 24.42 21.60 39.48
C TYR A 178 25.88 21.53 39.03
N GLY A 179 26.81 21.77 39.96
CA GLY A 179 28.21 21.52 39.69
C GLY A 179 28.93 22.55 38.80
N LEU A 180 28.33 23.74 38.57
CA LEU A 180 28.87 24.78 37.70
C LEU A 180 29.21 24.26 36.28
N GLY A 181 28.34 23.39 35.74
CA GLY A 181 28.52 22.73 34.44
C GLY A 181 29.02 21.29 34.50
N ALA A 182 29.36 20.76 35.68
CA ALA A 182 29.72 19.35 35.83
C ALA A 182 28.57 18.41 35.42
N ASP A 183 27.32 18.82 35.64
CA ASP A 183 26.10 18.14 35.17
C ASP A 183 25.92 18.15 33.64
N LEU A 184 26.66 19.01 32.95
CA LEU A 184 26.76 19.09 31.50
C LEU A 184 28.06 18.47 30.95
N GLY A 185 28.86 17.83 31.81
CA GLY A 185 30.14 17.23 31.44
C GLY A 185 31.31 18.21 31.37
N SER A 186 31.12 19.47 31.77
CA SER A 186 32.20 20.45 31.87
C SER A 186 32.92 20.31 33.20
N GLN A 187 34.22 19.97 33.18
CA GLN A 187 35.01 19.93 34.40
C GLN A 187 35.55 21.32 34.74
N TYR A 188 34.89 22.00 35.69
CA TYR A 188 35.44 23.21 36.29
C TYR A 188 36.55 22.85 37.29
N LYS A 189 37.72 23.47 37.16
CA LYS A 189 38.92 23.14 37.95
C LYS A 189 38.69 23.27 39.46
N ASP A 190 37.91 24.27 39.86
CA ASP A 190 37.59 24.56 41.26
C ASP A 190 36.18 24.09 41.65
N GLY A 191 35.53 23.29 40.79
CA GLY A 191 34.10 22.95 40.88
C GLY A 191 33.72 21.88 41.92
N GLY A 192 34.70 21.28 42.61
CA GLY A 192 34.47 20.33 43.72
C GLY A 192 33.74 19.02 43.38
N VAL A 193 33.14 18.89 42.18
CA VAL A 193 32.42 17.70 41.69
C VAL A 193 33.06 17.18 40.43
N ARG A 194 33.02 15.86 40.28
CA ARG A 194 33.39 15.18 39.06
C ARG A 194 32.33 15.43 37.98
N ALA A 195 32.77 15.84 36.80
CA ALA A 195 31.89 16.01 35.65
C ALA A 195 31.26 14.68 35.18
N LEU A 196 30.02 14.76 34.70
CA LEU A 196 29.34 13.63 34.07
C LEU A 196 30.07 13.22 32.78
N ASN A 197 30.14 11.91 32.53
CA ASN A 197 30.61 11.40 31.25
C ASN A 197 29.45 11.42 30.25
N ILE A 198 29.44 12.41 29.35
CA ILE A 198 28.38 12.63 28.37
C ILE A 198 28.85 12.18 26.99
N ALA A 199 27.98 11.51 26.23
CA ALA A 199 28.25 11.14 24.85
C ALA A 199 28.39 12.38 23.94
N ASN A 200 29.25 12.28 22.93
CA ASN A 200 29.38 13.32 21.91
C ASN A 200 28.14 13.30 21.00
N LYS A 201 27.36 14.39 21.06
CA LYS A 201 26.07 14.55 20.35
C LYS A 201 26.14 15.44 19.12
N GLU A 202 27.30 16.04 18.83
CA GLU A 202 27.42 17.16 17.89
C GLU A 202 26.95 16.80 16.48
N LYS A 203 27.33 15.62 15.98
CA LYS A 203 26.91 15.14 14.66
C LYS A 203 25.40 14.89 14.58
N LEU A 204 24.82 14.31 15.64
CA LEU A 204 23.38 14.06 15.71
C LEU A 204 22.60 15.39 15.80
N THR A 205 23.05 16.32 16.65
CA THR A 205 22.47 17.67 16.76
C THR A 205 22.47 18.40 15.43
N LYS A 206 23.60 18.38 14.70
CA LYS A 206 23.71 18.95 13.35
C LYS A 206 22.75 18.27 12.36
N LYS A 207 22.62 16.95 12.43
CA LYS A 207 21.72 16.19 11.56
C LYS A 207 20.25 16.54 11.83
N VAL A 208 19.86 16.66 13.10
CA VAL A 208 18.51 17.09 13.49
C VAL A 208 18.22 18.51 13.01
N ALA A 209 19.18 19.43 13.08
CA ALA A 209 19.00 20.79 12.55
C ALA A 209 18.77 20.81 11.03
N GLN A 210 19.52 20.00 10.28
CA GLN A 210 19.31 19.82 8.84
C GLN A 210 17.95 19.16 8.53
N PHE A 211 17.51 18.23 9.37
CA PHE A 211 16.17 17.66 9.27
C PHE A 211 15.10 18.75 9.48
N ASN A 212 15.26 19.56 10.52
CA ASN A 212 14.30 20.60 10.89
C ASN A 212 14.12 21.69 9.82
N GLU A 213 15.19 22.04 9.09
CA GLU A 213 15.12 23.00 7.98
C GLU A 213 14.11 22.59 6.88
N GLN A 214 13.97 21.27 6.65
CA GLN A 214 13.05 20.71 5.66
C GLN A 214 12.08 19.70 6.30
N LYS A 215 11.67 19.94 7.55
CA LYS A 215 10.90 18.98 8.39
C LYS A 215 9.69 18.40 7.65
N GLY A 216 8.91 19.25 6.98
CA GLY A 216 7.72 18.83 6.23
C GLY A 216 8.02 17.86 5.07
N LYS A 217 9.16 18.02 4.38
CA LYS A 217 9.60 17.11 3.31
C LYS A 217 9.94 15.74 3.89
N TRP A 218 10.69 15.71 4.98
CA TRP A 218 11.17 14.46 5.55
C TRP A 218 10.08 13.68 6.29
N LEU A 219 9.15 14.37 6.97
CA LEU A 219 8.04 13.70 7.66
C LEU A 219 7.06 13.00 6.72
N ASN A 220 7.09 13.27 5.42
CA ASN A 220 6.34 12.50 4.42
C ASN A 220 6.99 11.14 4.07
N ILE A 221 8.22 10.89 4.51
CA ILE A 221 8.92 9.61 4.31
C ILE A 221 8.45 8.62 5.38
N TYR A 222 8.17 7.38 4.97
CA TYR A 222 7.75 6.33 5.88
C TYR A 222 8.79 6.11 7.00
N SER A 223 8.34 5.97 8.25
CA SER A 223 9.14 5.84 9.48
C SER A 223 10.00 7.06 9.89
N ALA A 224 10.00 8.16 9.12
CA ALA A 224 10.83 9.32 9.45
C ALA A 224 10.45 9.98 10.77
N SER A 225 9.15 10.03 11.10
CA SER A 225 8.67 10.59 12.38
C SER A 225 9.21 9.82 13.59
N ASP A 226 9.18 8.48 13.54
CA ASP A 226 9.64 7.64 14.65
C ASP A 226 11.16 7.78 14.86
N ARG A 227 11.92 7.80 13.76
CA ARG A 227 13.37 7.99 13.79
C ARG A 227 13.78 9.37 14.27
N TYR A 228 13.03 10.40 13.88
CA TYR A 228 13.21 11.77 14.39
C TYR A 228 12.94 11.82 15.90
N ASN A 229 11.83 11.24 16.37
CA ASN A 229 11.50 11.21 17.79
C ASN A 229 12.55 10.45 18.60
N TYR A 230 13.06 9.33 18.09
CA TYR A 230 14.15 8.59 18.71
C TYR A 230 15.44 9.44 18.81
N ALA A 231 15.79 10.16 17.74
CA ALA A 231 16.93 11.07 17.79
C ALA A 231 16.76 12.18 18.84
N MET A 232 15.57 12.78 18.94
CA MET A 232 15.26 13.78 19.96
C MET A 232 15.37 13.19 21.38
N GLU A 233 14.81 12.01 21.62
CA GLU A 233 14.90 11.32 22.92
C GLU A 233 16.37 11.08 23.33
N VAL A 234 17.20 10.61 22.38
CA VAL A 234 18.62 10.37 22.61
C VAL A 234 19.39 11.67 22.90
N LEU A 235 19.05 12.75 22.19
CA LEU A 235 19.66 14.07 22.42
C LEU A 235 19.27 14.67 23.77
N GLU A 236 18.01 14.61 24.17
CA GLU A 236 17.52 15.19 25.43
C GLU A 236 18.02 14.44 26.67
N LYS A 237 18.25 13.12 26.55
CA LYS A 237 18.75 12.31 27.66
C LYS A 237 20.25 12.53 27.91
N LEU A 238 20.61 13.18 29.02
CA LEU A 238 21.99 13.54 29.37
C LEU A 238 22.97 12.34 29.34
N ASP A 239 22.57 11.21 29.90
CA ASP A 239 23.39 10.00 30.04
C ASP A 239 23.21 8.97 28.92
N SER A 240 22.67 9.40 27.77
CA SER A 240 22.66 8.60 26.55
C SER A 240 24.05 8.02 26.26
N LYS A 241 24.09 6.73 25.91
CA LYS A 241 25.33 6.05 25.55
C LYS A 241 25.72 6.42 24.13
N GLN A 242 27.02 6.49 23.84
CA GLN A 242 27.53 6.89 22.51
C GLN A 242 26.93 6.04 21.39
N TRP A 243 26.83 4.72 21.57
CA TRP A 243 26.26 3.83 20.56
C TRP A 243 24.78 4.16 20.22
N LYS A 244 24.00 4.70 21.17
CA LYS A 244 22.63 5.16 20.88
C LYS A 244 22.62 6.45 20.06
N VAL A 245 23.58 7.34 20.32
CA VAL A 245 23.78 8.56 19.55
C VAL A 245 24.17 8.21 18.11
N ASP A 246 25.10 7.27 17.95
CA ASP A 246 25.58 6.82 16.64
C ASP A 246 24.45 6.11 15.85
N ASP A 247 23.66 5.24 16.52
CA ASP A 247 22.49 4.58 15.93
C ASP A 247 21.41 5.58 15.50
N ALA A 248 21.05 6.54 16.36
CA ALA A 248 20.09 7.58 16.01
C ALA A 248 20.55 8.44 14.83
N LEU A 249 21.85 8.75 14.75
CA LEU A 249 22.46 9.46 13.63
C LEU A 249 22.33 8.66 12.34
N GLU A 250 22.71 7.38 12.36
CA GLU A 250 22.62 6.50 11.20
C GLU A 250 21.17 6.41 10.71
N GLN A 251 20.21 6.23 11.61
CA GLN A 251 18.80 6.13 11.26
C GLN A 251 18.26 7.39 10.57
N LEU A 252 18.67 8.59 11.02
CA LEU A 252 18.32 9.86 10.37
C LEU A 252 19.03 10.05 9.02
N GLU A 253 20.30 9.70 8.92
CA GLU A 253 21.05 9.77 7.66
C GLU A 253 20.46 8.86 6.59
N GLN A 254 20.01 7.66 6.98
CA GLN A 254 19.29 6.77 6.07
C GLN A 254 18.02 7.41 5.51
N ILE A 255 17.28 8.19 6.32
CA ILE A 255 16.08 8.92 5.87
C ILE A 255 16.45 10.01 4.86
N MET A 256 17.54 10.73 5.11
CA MET A 256 17.91 11.92 4.33
C MET A 256 18.71 11.61 3.05
N ASN A 257 19.40 10.48 2.98
CA ASN A 257 20.34 10.16 1.89
C ASN A 257 19.86 9.08 0.91
N LYS A 258 18.72 8.42 1.16
CA LYS A 258 18.18 7.36 0.29
C LYS A 258 16.90 7.79 -0.42
N ASN A 259 16.63 7.19 -1.57
CA ASN A 259 15.33 7.24 -2.26
C ASN A 259 14.30 6.41 -1.47
N ASN A 260 13.93 6.91 -0.29
CA ASN A 260 12.98 6.24 0.59
C ASN A 260 11.55 6.43 0.09
N LEU A 261 10.70 5.47 0.44
CA LEU A 261 9.29 5.53 0.08
C LEU A 261 8.56 6.53 0.95
N THR A 262 7.64 7.26 0.33
CA THR A 262 6.70 8.12 1.05
C THR A 262 5.63 7.28 1.74
N ILE A 263 4.97 7.88 2.73
CA ILE A 263 3.82 7.28 3.42
C ILE A 263 2.75 6.87 2.39
N ALA A 264 2.44 7.75 1.42
CA ALA A 264 1.47 7.47 0.37
C ALA A 264 1.86 6.28 -0.54
N GLN A 265 3.16 6.13 -0.86
CA GLN A 265 3.63 4.98 -1.64
C GLN A 265 3.49 3.67 -0.86
N ILE A 266 3.77 3.67 0.44
CA ILE A 266 3.58 2.49 1.31
C ILE A 266 2.09 2.16 1.45
N GLU A 267 1.22 3.15 1.57
CA GLU A 267 -0.23 2.94 1.57
C GLU A 267 -0.72 2.28 0.28
N GLU A 268 -0.21 2.71 -0.88
CA GLU A 268 -0.57 2.09 -2.16
C GLU A 268 -0.12 0.63 -2.25
N ILE A 269 1.11 0.33 -1.82
CA ILE A 269 1.60 -1.05 -1.72
C ILE A 269 0.68 -1.88 -0.81
N ASN A 270 0.29 -1.33 0.34
CA ASN A 270 -0.59 -2.03 1.29
C ASN A 270 -2.00 -2.26 0.72
N LYS A 271 -2.55 -1.31 -0.05
CA LYS A 271 -3.81 -1.50 -0.78
C LYS A 271 -3.69 -2.64 -1.79
N VAL A 272 -2.59 -2.73 -2.53
CA VAL A 272 -2.35 -3.85 -3.47
C VAL A 272 -2.27 -5.18 -2.70
N LYS A 273 -1.52 -5.24 -1.59
CA LYS A 273 -1.46 -6.45 -0.72
C LYS A 273 -2.85 -6.88 -0.25
N GLN A 274 -3.67 -5.92 0.22
CA GLN A 274 -5.03 -6.19 0.66
C GLN A 274 -5.91 -6.71 -0.48
N LYS A 275 -5.87 -6.09 -1.67
CA LYS A 275 -6.63 -6.57 -2.84
C LYS A 275 -6.27 -8.00 -3.22
N ILE A 276 -4.98 -8.35 -3.19
CA ILE A 276 -4.51 -9.71 -3.48
C ILE A 276 -4.99 -10.69 -2.40
N ASN A 277 -4.80 -10.37 -1.13
CA ASN A 277 -5.21 -11.24 -0.03
C ASN A 277 -6.74 -11.43 0.04
N ALA A 278 -7.51 -10.44 -0.39
CA ALA A 278 -8.97 -10.50 -0.44
C ALA A 278 -9.53 -11.41 -1.55
N ILE A 279 -8.70 -11.97 -2.45
CA ILE A 279 -9.15 -12.91 -3.48
C ILE A 279 -9.81 -14.14 -2.82
N GLY A 280 -9.19 -14.67 -1.76
CA GLY A 280 -9.69 -15.82 -1.02
C GLY A 280 -9.85 -17.07 -1.91
N THR A 281 -10.92 -17.83 -1.68
CA THR A 281 -11.25 -19.00 -2.51
C THR A 281 -11.66 -18.59 -3.92
N VAL A 282 -11.05 -19.22 -4.92
CA VAL A 282 -11.23 -18.84 -6.33
C VAL A 282 -12.34 -19.65 -6.98
N ASP A 283 -13.38 -18.94 -7.41
CA ASP A 283 -14.44 -19.42 -8.29
C ASP A 283 -14.60 -18.50 -9.51
N LEU A 284 -15.54 -18.81 -10.41
CA LEU A 284 -15.76 -18.05 -11.64
C LEU A 284 -16.24 -16.59 -11.40
N SER A 285 -16.82 -16.29 -10.25
CA SER A 285 -17.22 -14.91 -9.89
C SER A 285 -16.02 -14.03 -9.56
N LYS A 286 -14.88 -14.63 -9.17
CA LYS A 286 -13.65 -13.92 -8.78
C LYS A 286 -12.83 -13.38 -9.94
N GLU A 287 -13.21 -13.65 -11.19
CA GLU A 287 -12.46 -13.24 -12.38
C GLU A 287 -12.10 -11.75 -12.39
N SER A 288 -13.10 -10.88 -12.20
CA SER A 288 -12.89 -9.43 -12.22
C SER A 288 -11.97 -8.96 -11.08
N GLN A 289 -12.12 -9.55 -9.90
CA GLN A 289 -11.31 -9.22 -8.72
C GLN A 289 -9.84 -9.60 -8.93
N ILE A 290 -9.58 -10.79 -9.50
CA ILE A 290 -8.23 -11.25 -9.83
C ILE A 290 -7.59 -10.33 -10.89
N ALA A 291 -8.34 -9.96 -11.93
CA ALA A 291 -7.86 -9.05 -12.97
C ALA A 291 -7.54 -7.65 -12.40
N GLU A 292 -8.37 -7.12 -11.50
CA GLU A 292 -8.13 -5.84 -10.83
C GLU A 292 -6.89 -5.90 -9.91
N ALA A 293 -6.72 -6.99 -9.15
CA ALA A 293 -5.54 -7.22 -8.32
C ALA A 293 -4.27 -7.27 -9.18
N ARG A 294 -4.29 -7.97 -10.33
CA ARG A 294 -3.17 -7.98 -11.28
C ARG A 294 -2.88 -6.61 -11.88
N LYS A 295 -3.93 -5.87 -12.28
CA LYS A 295 -3.79 -4.50 -12.79
C LYS A 295 -3.12 -3.59 -11.74
N SER A 296 -3.59 -3.67 -10.49
CA SER A 296 -3.05 -2.87 -9.39
C SER A 296 -1.60 -3.24 -9.08
N TYR A 297 -1.26 -4.54 -9.07
CA TYR A 297 0.12 -5.00 -8.94
C TYR A 297 1.02 -4.51 -10.07
N ASN A 298 0.55 -4.55 -11.32
CA ASN A 298 1.34 -4.12 -12.47
C ASN A 298 1.63 -2.62 -12.47
N ALA A 299 0.74 -1.81 -11.88
CA ALA A 299 0.91 -0.37 -11.75
C ALA A 299 2.00 0.05 -10.75
N LEU A 300 2.45 -0.86 -9.86
CA LEU A 300 3.58 -0.61 -8.97
C LEU A 300 4.91 -0.53 -9.74
N THR A 301 5.84 0.30 -9.25
CA THR A 301 7.22 0.33 -9.77
C THR A 301 7.98 -0.95 -9.42
N SER A 302 9.17 -1.14 -10.00
CA SER A 302 10.00 -2.32 -9.72
C SER A 302 10.38 -2.40 -8.23
N GLU A 303 10.78 -1.28 -7.64
CA GLU A 303 11.17 -1.16 -6.23
C GLU A 303 9.97 -1.42 -5.29
N GLN A 304 8.79 -0.94 -5.67
CA GLN A 304 7.56 -1.20 -4.90
C GLN A 304 7.14 -2.67 -4.96
N LYS A 305 7.38 -3.35 -6.10
CA LYS A 305 7.08 -4.78 -6.26
C LYS A 305 7.98 -5.65 -5.38
N GLU A 306 9.23 -5.26 -5.15
CA GLU A 306 10.14 -5.99 -4.23
C GLU A 306 9.61 -6.04 -2.79
N LEU A 307 8.75 -5.09 -2.40
CA LEU A 307 8.10 -5.07 -1.08
C LEU A 307 6.81 -5.92 -1.00
N ILE A 308 6.37 -6.50 -2.12
CA ILE A 308 5.33 -7.52 -2.14
C ILE A 308 6.00 -8.87 -1.91
N SER A 309 5.65 -9.54 -0.81
CA SER A 309 6.25 -10.84 -0.49
C SER A 309 5.98 -11.87 -1.58
N ALA A 310 6.89 -12.83 -1.73
CA ALA A 310 6.73 -13.95 -2.65
C ALA A 310 5.42 -14.71 -2.40
N ASP A 311 5.03 -14.89 -1.13
CA ASP A 311 3.78 -15.55 -0.75
C ASP A 311 2.54 -14.75 -1.19
N THR A 312 2.54 -13.44 -0.99
CA THR A 312 1.46 -12.57 -1.49
C THR A 312 1.36 -12.64 -3.01
N LEU A 313 2.48 -12.54 -3.72
CA LEU A 313 2.48 -12.65 -5.19
C LEU A 313 1.99 -14.03 -5.65
N LYS A 314 2.34 -15.09 -4.92
CA LYS A 314 1.92 -16.45 -5.20
C LYS A 314 0.39 -16.59 -5.15
N VAL A 315 -0.29 -15.98 -4.16
CA VAL A 315 -1.77 -15.94 -4.08
C VAL A 315 -2.38 -15.43 -5.38
N LEU A 316 -1.87 -14.31 -5.91
CA LEU A 316 -2.35 -13.74 -7.17
C LEU A 316 -2.12 -14.70 -8.36
N THR A 317 -0.91 -15.25 -8.48
CA THR A 317 -0.58 -16.13 -9.62
C THR A 317 -1.33 -17.47 -9.60
N ASP A 318 -1.56 -18.04 -8.42
CA ASP A 318 -2.33 -19.27 -8.27
C ASP A 318 -3.80 -19.03 -8.58
N ALA A 319 -4.34 -17.88 -8.18
CA ALA A 319 -5.70 -17.49 -8.52
C ALA A 319 -5.91 -17.33 -10.02
N GLU A 320 -4.94 -16.71 -10.72
CA GLU A 320 -4.94 -16.59 -12.19
C GLU A 320 -4.90 -17.95 -12.89
N LYS A 321 -4.06 -18.87 -12.42
CA LYS A 321 -4.04 -20.24 -12.97
C LYS A 321 -5.38 -20.96 -12.71
N LYS A 322 -5.92 -20.82 -11.50
CA LYS A 322 -7.16 -21.49 -11.12
C LYS A 322 -8.36 -20.98 -11.92
N ILE A 323 -8.50 -19.67 -12.12
CA ILE A 323 -9.61 -19.12 -12.91
C ILE A 323 -9.57 -19.57 -14.37
N VAL A 324 -8.37 -19.71 -14.96
CA VAL A 324 -8.20 -20.26 -16.31
C VAL A 324 -8.67 -21.72 -16.37
N SER A 325 -8.28 -22.56 -15.39
CA SER A 325 -8.74 -23.95 -15.32
C SER A 325 -10.26 -24.08 -15.18
N LEU A 326 -10.88 -23.27 -14.30
CA LEU A 326 -12.33 -23.28 -14.07
C LEU A 326 -13.11 -22.87 -15.32
N LYS A 327 -12.59 -21.91 -16.10
CA LYS A 327 -13.20 -21.51 -17.37
C LYS A 327 -13.15 -22.62 -18.41
N ALA A 328 -12.00 -23.32 -18.50
CA ALA A 328 -11.85 -24.45 -19.40
C ALA A 328 -12.81 -25.59 -19.01
N GLU A 329 -12.87 -25.93 -17.73
CA GLU A 329 -13.80 -26.93 -17.18
C GLU A 329 -15.27 -26.57 -17.48
N LYS A 330 -15.67 -25.31 -17.24
CA LYS A 330 -17.03 -24.84 -17.56
C LYS A 330 -17.34 -24.97 -19.04
N LYS A 331 -16.41 -24.59 -19.92
CA LYS A 331 -16.60 -24.72 -21.37
C LYS A 331 -16.81 -26.18 -21.77
N THR A 332 -16.01 -27.11 -21.23
CA THR A 332 -16.18 -28.54 -21.47
C THR A 332 -17.53 -29.06 -20.97
N GLN A 333 -17.98 -28.60 -19.80
CA GLN A 333 -19.29 -28.96 -19.25
C GLN A 333 -20.45 -28.43 -20.11
N ASP A 334 -20.37 -27.18 -20.57
CA ASP A 334 -21.39 -26.57 -21.43
C ASP A 334 -21.47 -27.28 -22.79
N GLU A 335 -20.33 -27.65 -23.38
CA GLU A 335 -20.26 -28.44 -24.60
C GLU A 335 -20.85 -29.85 -24.42
N ALA A 336 -20.56 -30.50 -23.29
CA ALA A 336 -21.13 -31.81 -22.95
C ALA A 336 -22.65 -31.74 -22.75
N LYS A 337 -23.13 -30.70 -22.06
CA LYS A 337 -24.56 -30.45 -21.85
C LYS A 337 -25.28 -30.24 -23.17
N LYS A 338 -24.72 -29.43 -24.09
CA LYS A 338 -25.29 -29.21 -25.42
C LYS A 338 -25.39 -30.51 -26.22
N LYS A 339 -24.34 -31.34 -26.22
CA LYS A 339 -24.35 -32.66 -26.88
C LYS A 339 -25.41 -33.58 -26.29
N ALA A 340 -25.58 -33.58 -24.97
CA ALA A 340 -26.60 -34.39 -24.29
C ALA A 340 -28.02 -33.92 -24.64
N GLU A 341 -28.28 -32.62 -24.67
CA GLU A 341 -29.57 -32.04 -25.08
C GLU A 341 -29.92 -32.35 -26.54
N GLU A 342 -28.95 -32.27 -27.45
CA GLU A 342 -29.13 -32.65 -28.85
C GLU A 342 -29.44 -34.14 -29.01
N ALA A 343 -28.75 -35.01 -28.27
CA ALA A 343 -29.01 -36.45 -28.26
C ALA A 343 -30.41 -36.77 -27.72
N ALA A 344 -30.85 -36.08 -26.65
CA ALA A 344 -32.18 -36.24 -26.08
C ALA A 344 -33.28 -35.80 -27.08
N LYS A 345 -33.10 -34.65 -27.76
CA LYS A 345 -34.02 -34.17 -28.81
C LYS A 345 -34.13 -35.16 -29.97
N LYS A 346 -33.01 -35.71 -30.45
CA LYS A 346 -32.99 -36.72 -31.53
C LYS A 346 -33.73 -38.00 -31.11
N LYS A 347 -33.50 -38.49 -29.89
CA LYS A 347 -34.19 -39.67 -29.35
C LYS A 347 -35.70 -39.44 -29.23
N ALA A 348 -36.12 -38.30 -28.68
CA ALA A 348 -37.54 -37.94 -28.56
C ALA A 348 -38.22 -37.83 -29.94
N GLN A 349 -37.55 -37.24 -30.94
CA GLN A 349 -38.05 -37.16 -32.30
C GLN A 349 -38.20 -38.57 -32.91
N GLN A 350 -37.22 -39.45 -32.73
CA GLN A 350 -37.27 -40.83 -33.22
C GLN A 350 -38.42 -41.62 -32.58
N GLU A 351 -38.64 -41.47 -31.27
CA GLU A 351 -39.75 -42.10 -30.55
C GLU A 351 -41.11 -41.57 -31.02
N ALA A 352 -41.25 -40.26 -31.23
CA ALA A 352 -42.46 -39.65 -31.76
C ALA A 352 -42.77 -40.13 -33.20
N LEU A 353 -41.76 -40.20 -34.07
CA LEU A 353 -41.89 -40.74 -35.43
C LEU A 353 -42.29 -42.22 -35.40
N LYS A 354 -41.67 -43.03 -34.52
CA LYS A 354 -42.03 -44.43 -34.31
C LYS A 354 -43.49 -44.56 -33.88
N LYS A 355 -43.95 -43.77 -32.90
CA LYS A 355 -45.36 -43.76 -32.45
C LYS A 355 -46.32 -43.36 -33.59
N LYS A 356 -45.99 -42.31 -34.36
CA LYS A 356 -46.83 -41.79 -35.45
C LYS A 356 -46.94 -42.73 -36.66
N TYR A 357 -45.86 -43.42 -37.01
CA TYR A 357 -45.77 -44.18 -38.26
C TYR A 357 -45.88 -45.70 -38.11
N THR A 358 -45.85 -46.25 -36.90
CA THR A 358 -46.08 -47.68 -36.67
C THR A 358 -47.49 -48.06 -37.16
N PRO A 359 -47.63 -48.88 -38.20
CA PRO A 359 -48.93 -49.23 -38.74
C PRO A 359 -49.65 -50.24 -37.83
N SER A 360 -50.98 -50.21 -37.83
CA SER A 360 -51.76 -51.15 -37.04
C SER A 360 -51.59 -52.60 -37.52
N LYS A 361 -51.76 -53.53 -36.58
CA LYS A 361 -51.73 -54.98 -36.82
C LYS A 361 -52.82 -55.37 -37.81
N THR A 362 -52.46 -56.03 -38.91
CA THR A 362 -53.44 -56.63 -39.84
C THR A 362 -53.97 -57.96 -39.29
N SER A 363 -55.08 -58.42 -39.84
CA SER A 363 -55.69 -59.72 -39.52
C SER A 363 -55.93 -60.53 -40.79
N ILE A 364 -55.45 -61.78 -40.81
CA ILE A 364 -55.76 -62.73 -41.88
C ILE A 364 -57.26 -63.06 -41.80
N LYS A 365 -58.03 -62.62 -42.81
CA LYS A 365 -59.47 -62.88 -42.92
C LYS A 365 -59.73 -64.34 -43.26
N SER A 366 -59.00 -64.86 -44.24
CA SER A 366 -59.20 -66.23 -44.71
C SER A 366 -57.94 -66.82 -45.32
N ILE A 367 -57.82 -68.14 -45.22
CA ILE A 367 -56.90 -68.96 -45.99
C ILE A 367 -57.75 -70.03 -46.69
N LYS A 368 -57.78 -70.00 -48.02
CA LYS A 368 -58.57 -70.94 -48.84
C LYS A 368 -57.66 -71.74 -49.76
N LYS A 369 -57.98 -73.02 -49.99
CA LYS A 369 -57.33 -73.81 -51.05
C LYS A 369 -57.69 -73.19 -52.40
N LEU A 370 -56.72 -73.05 -53.30
CA LEU A 370 -56.94 -72.53 -54.65
C LEU A 370 -56.74 -73.63 -55.70
N LYS A 371 -55.64 -74.38 -55.60
CA LYS A 371 -55.31 -75.55 -56.45
C LYS A 371 -54.63 -76.62 -55.58
N LYS A 372 -54.32 -77.79 -56.16
CA LYS A 372 -53.63 -78.93 -55.51
C LYS A 372 -52.46 -78.51 -54.59
N ASN A 373 -51.58 -77.60 -55.02
CA ASN A 373 -50.40 -77.14 -54.26
C ASN A 373 -50.38 -75.62 -54.02
N GLN A 374 -51.56 -74.97 -53.99
CA GLN A 374 -51.67 -73.52 -53.82
C GLN A 374 -52.76 -73.13 -52.84
N VAL A 375 -52.45 -72.15 -51.97
CA VAL A 375 -53.40 -71.56 -51.03
C VAL A 375 -53.46 -70.05 -51.25
N LYS A 376 -54.66 -69.48 -51.16
CA LYS A 376 -54.90 -68.03 -51.23
C LYS A 376 -55.11 -67.50 -49.82
N LEU A 377 -54.21 -66.62 -49.40
CA LEU A 377 -54.31 -65.81 -48.19
C LEU A 377 -55.05 -64.51 -48.53
N THR A 378 -55.97 -64.09 -47.66
CA THR A 378 -56.64 -62.78 -47.74
C THR A 378 -56.69 -62.15 -46.36
N TRP A 379 -56.42 -60.85 -46.24
CA TRP A 379 -56.33 -60.14 -44.96
C TRP A 379 -57.06 -58.79 -44.97
N LYS A 380 -57.26 -58.20 -43.78
CA LYS A 380 -57.83 -56.86 -43.63
C LYS A 380 -56.83 -55.81 -44.14
N LYS A 381 -57.29 -54.92 -45.01
CA LYS A 381 -56.51 -53.74 -45.44
C LYS A 381 -56.21 -52.87 -44.21
N VAL A 382 -54.98 -52.38 -44.10
CA VAL A 382 -54.60 -51.41 -43.05
C VAL A 382 -54.46 -50.02 -43.68
N LYS A 383 -55.14 -49.03 -43.11
CA LYS A 383 -55.08 -47.62 -43.53
C LYS A 383 -53.65 -47.10 -43.35
N ASN A 384 -53.13 -46.38 -44.35
CA ASN A 384 -51.76 -45.81 -44.37
C ASN A 384 -50.61 -46.85 -44.38
N ALA A 385 -50.89 -48.13 -44.59
CA ALA A 385 -49.84 -49.10 -44.91
C ALA A 385 -49.21 -48.73 -46.27
N THR A 386 -47.91 -48.97 -46.40
CA THR A 386 -47.25 -49.05 -47.72
C THR A 386 -47.48 -50.44 -48.29
N GLY A 387 -47.36 -51.46 -47.42
CA GLY A 387 -47.42 -52.84 -47.86
C GLY A 387 -47.53 -53.84 -46.72
N TYR A 388 -47.38 -55.11 -47.10
CA TYR A 388 -47.45 -56.23 -46.17
C TYR A 388 -46.27 -57.16 -46.41
N GLU A 389 -45.72 -57.72 -45.35
CA GLU A 389 -44.78 -58.83 -45.45
C GLU A 389 -45.48 -60.10 -44.99
N VAL A 390 -45.53 -61.07 -45.89
CA VAL A 390 -46.12 -62.39 -45.65
C VAL A 390 -45.00 -63.34 -45.24
N TYR A 391 -45.18 -63.97 -44.10
CA TYR A 391 -44.27 -64.96 -43.56
C TYR A 391 -44.94 -66.33 -43.54
N GLN A 392 -44.15 -67.36 -43.80
CA GLN A 392 -44.59 -68.75 -43.85
C GLN A 392 -43.62 -69.64 -43.07
N SER A 393 -44.15 -70.63 -42.36
CA SER A 393 -43.38 -71.68 -41.70
C SER A 393 -44.08 -73.03 -41.84
N MET A 394 -43.34 -74.13 -41.63
CA MET A 394 -43.90 -75.47 -41.39
C MET A 394 -44.05 -75.78 -39.88
N LYS A 395 -43.54 -74.89 -39.01
CA LYS A 395 -43.66 -74.98 -37.54
C LYS A 395 -44.55 -73.86 -37.03
N LYS A 396 -45.39 -74.13 -36.03
CA LYS A 396 -46.39 -73.17 -35.51
C LYS A 396 -45.75 -71.89 -34.95
N ASN A 397 -44.67 -72.02 -34.18
CA ASN A 397 -44.11 -70.93 -33.37
C ASN A 397 -42.75 -70.42 -33.86
N SER A 398 -42.06 -71.12 -34.77
CA SER A 398 -40.69 -70.79 -35.19
C SER A 398 -40.47 -71.04 -36.69
N GLY A 399 -39.30 -70.68 -37.23
CA GLY A 399 -38.91 -71.00 -38.61
C GLY A 399 -39.65 -70.20 -39.70
N TYR A 400 -40.30 -69.10 -39.35
CA TYR A 400 -40.99 -68.24 -40.30
C TYR A 400 -40.00 -67.54 -41.23
N LYS A 401 -40.12 -67.80 -42.53
CA LYS A 401 -39.39 -67.07 -43.57
C LYS A 401 -40.32 -66.10 -44.29
N LYS A 402 -39.81 -64.92 -44.64
CA LYS A 402 -40.54 -63.96 -45.48
C LYS A 402 -40.67 -64.55 -46.87
N VAL A 403 -41.89 -64.86 -47.29
CA VAL A 403 -42.17 -65.46 -48.61
C VAL A 403 -42.65 -64.44 -49.62
N LYS A 404 -43.15 -63.29 -49.16
CA LYS A 404 -43.52 -62.20 -50.05
C LYS A 404 -43.49 -60.85 -49.35
N THR A 405 -42.92 -59.86 -50.03
CA THR A 405 -43.20 -58.44 -49.76
C THR A 405 -44.22 -57.96 -50.77
N ILE A 406 -45.32 -57.42 -50.27
CA ILE A 406 -46.38 -56.81 -51.06
C ILE A 406 -46.20 -55.30 -50.96
N THR A 407 -45.83 -54.64 -52.04
CA THR A 407 -45.46 -53.22 -52.06
C THR A 407 -46.64 -52.26 -52.27
N LYS A 408 -47.82 -52.80 -52.61
CA LYS A 408 -49.05 -52.03 -52.82
C LYS A 408 -50.06 -52.32 -51.73
N ASN A 409 -50.49 -51.31 -50.97
CA ASN A 409 -51.41 -51.47 -49.84
C ASN A 409 -52.81 -51.99 -50.21
N LYS A 410 -53.23 -51.80 -51.46
CA LYS A 410 -54.50 -52.31 -52.03
C LYS A 410 -54.43 -53.82 -52.29
N THR A 411 -53.22 -54.39 -52.41
CA THR A 411 -53.05 -55.84 -52.59
C THR A 411 -53.16 -56.54 -51.23
N VAL A 412 -54.36 -57.05 -50.94
CA VAL A 412 -54.70 -57.73 -49.67
C VAL A 412 -54.85 -59.23 -49.81
N THR A 413 -54.19 -59.80 -50.83
CA THR A 413 -54.20 -61.23 -51.12
C THR A 413 -52.81 -61.69 -51.54
N TYR A 414 -52.48 -62.95 -51.24
CA TYR A 414 -51.28 -63.61 -51.74
C TYR A 414 -51.57 -65.08 -52.02
N LYS A 415 -51.06 -65.58 -53.14
CA LYS A 415 -51.16 -66.99 -53.54
C LYS A 415 -49.83 -67.67 -53.20
N ALA A 416 -49.80 -68.41 -52.09
CA ALA A 416 -48.65 -69.22 -51.74
C ALA A 416 -48.70 -70.52 -52.56
N GLY A 417 -47.67 -70.76 -53.36
CA GLY A 417 -47.58 -71.94 -54.25
C GLY A 417 -46.39 -72.83 -53.93
N LYS A 418 -46.23 -73.89 -54.74
CA LYS A 418 -45.18 -74.92 -54.56
C LYS A 418 -45.23 -75.59 -53.17
N LEU A 419 -46.42 -75.69 -52.59
CA LEU A 419 -46.60 -76.30 -51.27
C LEU A 419 -46.61 -77.82 -51.39
N LYS A 420 -45.93 -78.50 -50.47
CA LYS A 420 -45.84 -79.98 -50.44
C LYS A 420 -47.16 -80.58 -49.94
N LYS A 421 -47.64 -81.64 -50.61
CA LYS A 421 -48.81 -82.41 -50.19
C LYS A 421 -48.63 -82.95 -48.77
N LYS A 422 -49.74 -83.14 -48.05
CA LYS A 422 -49.80 -83.67 -46.68
C LYS A 422 -49.01 -82.85 -45.63
N LYS A 423 -48.47 -81.67 -45.97
CA LYS A 423 -47.79 -80.76 -45.03
C LYS A 423 -48.71 -79.64 -44.53
N THR A 424 -48.48 -79.22 -43.29
CA THR A 424 -49.17 -78.07 -42.67
C THR A 424 -48.27 -76.84 -42.74
N TYR A 425 -48.81 -75.76 -43.28
CA TYR A 425 -48.14 -74.47 -43.35
C TYR A 425 -48.82 -73.45 -42.44
N TYR A 426 -48.01 -72.66 -41.75
CA TYR A 426 -48.42 -71.58 -40.87
C TYR A 426 -48.04 -70.26 -41.48
N PHE A 427 -48.96 -69.30 -41.44
CA PHE A 427 -48.79 -67.99 -42.04
C PHE A 427 -49.06 -66.90 -41.03
N LYS A 428 -48.19 -65.88 -41.02
CA LYS A 428 -48.41 -64.61 -40.32
C LYS A 428 -48.05 -63.46 -41.25
N ILE A 429 -48.71 -62.34 -41.08
CA ILE A 429 -48.53 -61.16 -41.91
C ILE A 429 -48.22 -59.99 -41.00
N ARG A 430 -47.21 -59.19 -41.32
CA ARG A 430 -47.03 -57.87 -40.69
C ARG A 430 -47.25 -56.77 -41.70
N THR A 431 -47.91 -55.71 -41.25
CA THR A 431 -48.04 -54.47 -42.01
C THR A 431 -46.73 -53.70 -41.91
N TYR A 432 -46.30 -53.04 -42.99
CA TYR A 432 -45.21 -52.07 -42.92
C TYR A 432 -45.61 -50.75 -43.59
N ARG A 433 -45.03 -49.66 -43.10
CA ARG A 433 -45.18 -48.30 -43.64
C ARG A 433 -43.80 -47.71 -43.86
N LYS A 434 -43.55 -47.17 -45.06
CA LYS A 434 -42.38 -46.35 -45.35
C LYS A 434 -42.78 -44.88 -45.18
N ALA A 435 -42.06 -44.14 -44.36
CA ALA A 435 -42.27 -42.71 -44.14
C ALA A 435 -40.94 -42.04 -43.73
N GLY A 436 -40.61 -40.89 -44.31
CA GLY A 436 -39.36 -40.17 -43.99
C GLY A 436 -38.11 -41.04 -44.10
N GLY A 437 -37.97 -41.82 -45.19
CA GLY A 437 -36.83 -42.72 -45.41
C GLY A 437 -36.78 -43.99 -44.55
N THR A 438 -37.59 -44.09 -43.49
CA THR A 438 -37.58 -45.23 -42.56
C THR A 438 -38.74 -46.20 -42.81
N THR A 439 -38.52 -47.50 -42.57
CA THR A 439 -39.58 -48.52 -42.60
C THR A 439 -40.04 -48.88 -41.18
N TYR A 440 -41.30 -48.59 -40.88
CA TYR A 440 -41.96 -48.91 -39.62
C TYR A 440 -42.78 -50.19 -39.77
N TYR A 441 -42.62 -51.11 -38.82
CA TYR A 441 -43.31 -52.40 -38.83
C TYR A 441 -44.37 -52.46 -37.75
N GLY A 442 -45.58 -52.84 -38.14
CA GLY A 442 -46.64 -53.18 -37.19
C GLY A 442 -46.43 -54.57 -36.62
N ASN A 443 -47.16 -54.87 -35.55
CA ASN A 443 -47.16 -56.20 -34.96
C ASN A 443 -47.61 -57.27 -35.97
N TYR A 444 -47.05 -58.47 -35.85
CA TYR A 444 -47.49 -59.62 -36.64
C TYR A 444 -48.96 -59.95 -36.36
N SER A 445 -49.69 -60.34 -37.41
CA SER A 445 -51.02 -60.93 -37.32
C SER A 445 -51.00 -62.19 -36.46
N ASN A 446 -52.16 -62.61 -35.99
CA ASN A 446 -52.31 -63.96 -35.46
C ASN A 446 -51.95 -64.98 -36.55
N VAL A 447 -51.34 -66.09 -36.14
CA VAL A 447 -50.94 -67.17 -37.04
C VAL A 447 -52.17 -67.91 -37.55
N LYS A 448 -52.25 -68.18 -38.86
CA LYS A 448 -53.25 -69.07 -39.46
C LYS A 448 -52.58 -70.28 -40.09
N LYS A 449 -53.15 -71.47 -39.87
CA LYS A 449 -52.65 -72.75 -40.40
C LYS A 449 -53.46 -73.23 -41.59
N MET A 450 -52.82 -74.00 -42.48
CA MET A 450 -53.49 -74.72 -43.56
C MET A 450 -52.74 -76.00 -43.92
N LYS A 451 -53.46 -77.12 -43.96
CA LYS A 451 -52.95 -78.43 -44.39
C LYS A 451 -53.21 -78.61 -45.88
N VAL A 452 -52.18 -78.90 -46.64
CA VAL A 452 -52.31 -79.17 -48.08
C VAL A 452 -52.80 -80.62 -48.24
N LYS A 453 -54.05 -80.78 -48.71
CA LYS A 453 -54.65 -82.09 -49.02
C LYS A 453 -54.00 -82.72 -50.23
#